data_AF-A0A5M5BTH7-F1
#
_entry.id   AF-A0A5M5BTH7-F1
#
_cell.length_a   1.000
_cell.length_b   1.000
_cell.length_c   1.000
_cell.angle_alpha   90.00
_cell.angle_beta   90.00
_cell.angle_gamma   90.00
#
_symmetry.space_group_name_H-M   'P 1'
#
loop_
_entity.id
_entity.type
_entity.pdbx_description
1 polymer ?
#
loop_
_entity_poly.entity_id
_entity_poly.type
_entity_poly.pdbx_seq_one_letter_code
_entity_poly.pdbx_strand_id
1 'polypeptide(L)'
;ALHNNGGQITTHPQVTLKMRKFAWAQYYQAAGITKRMKAGGKKRKAIEEKLPEEALKWKRLALTTKETLDVKATIPQRQFIGESRELNQKIENLIETNITNILNK
;
A
#
# COMPACT_ATOMS: atom_id res chain seq x y z
N ALA A 1 -16.22 -6.12 6.63
CA ALA A 1 -15.53 -7.08 7.53
C ALA A 1 -13.99 -7.07 7.41
N LEU A 2 -13.38 -6.60 6.31
CA LEU A 2 -11.91 -6.62 6.10
C LEU A 2 -11.07 -5.71 7.03
N HIS A 3 -11.69 -4.76 7.75
CA HIS A 3 -10.97 -3.61 8.34
C HIS A 3 -10.05 -3.97 9.52
N ASN A 4 -10.28 -5.10 10.19
CA ASN A 4 -9.43 -5.55 11.31
C ASN A 4 -8.82 -6.94 11.07
N ASN A 5 -9.60 -7.88 10.52
CA ASN A 5 -9.19 -9.27 10.35
C ASN A 5 -8.28 -9.49 9.12
N GLY A 6 -8.02 -8.44 8.34
CA GLY A 6 -7.38 -8.57 7.04
C GLY A 6 -8.26 -9.36 6.06
N GLY A 7 -7.65 -9.83 4.98
CA GLY A 7 -8.28 -10.71 4.01
C GLY A 7 -7.83 -10.47 2.57
N GLN A 8 -8.33 -11.31 1.66
CA GLN A 8 -8.09 -11.13 0.23
C GLN A 8 -9.03 -10.05 -0.31
N ILE A 9 -8.47 -9.11 -1.06
CA ILE A 9 -9.23 -8.09 -1.77
C ILE A 9 -9.04 -8.26 -3.26
N THR A 10 -10.13 -8.09 -4.00
CA THR A 10 -10.11 -7.88 -5.44
C THR A 10 -10.63 -6.47 -5.70
N THR A 11 -9.82 -5.63 -6.32
CA THR A 11 -10.17 -4.22 -6.61
C THR A 11 -9.87 -3.90 -8.06
N HIS A 12 -10.59 -2.91 -8.59
CA HIS A 12 -10.49 -2.49 -10.00
C HIS A 12 -10.14 -0.99 -10.11
N PRO A 13 -8.96 -0.55 -9.61
CA PRO A 13 -8.60 0.86 -9.66
C PRO A 13 -8.42 1.35 -11.10
N GLN A 14 -8.90 2.57 -11.34
CA GLN A 14 -8.66 3.33 -12.57
C GLN A 14 -7.21 3.83 -12.60
N VAL A 15 -6.51 3.62 -13.72
CA VAL A 15 -5.14 4.05 -13.94
C VAL A 15 -5.10 5.54 -14.23
N THR A 16 -4.82 6.31 -13.20
CA THR A 16 -4.71 7.77 -13.29
C THR A 16 -3.36 8.21 -13.87
N LEU A 17 -3.30 9.44 -14.39
CA LEU A 17 -2.03 10.06 -14.80
C LEU A 17 -1.03 10.16 -13.64
N LYS A 18 -1.50 10.35 -12.40
CA LYS A 18 -0.65 10.39 -11.20
C LYS A 18 0.03 9.03 -10.96
N MET A 19 -0.69 7.92 -11.16
CA MET A 19 -0.12 6.58 -11.05
C MET A 19 0.95 6.31 -12.12
N ARG A 20 0.70 6.71 -13.38
CA ARG A 20 1.71 6.59 -14.45
C ARG A 20 2.98 7.40 -14.15
N LYS A 21 2.82 8.63 -13.66
CA LYS A 21 3.96 9.47 -13.22
C LYS A 21 4.74 8.83 -12.08
N PHE A 22 4.05 8.25 -11.11
CA PHE A 22 4.67 7.51 -10.01
C PHE A 22 5.44 6.29 -10.50
N ALA A 23 4.86 5.48 -11.38
CA ALA A 23 5.54 4.33 -11.97
C ALA A 23 6.81 4.72 -12.73
N TRP A 24 6.81 5.85 -13.45
CA TRP A 24 8.02 6.40 -14.08
C TRP A 24 9.08 6.80 -13.05
N ALA A 25 8.69 7.43 -11.94
CA ALA A 25 9.63 7.78 -10.88
C ALA A 25 10.30 6.54 -10.28
N GLN A 26 9.50 5.50 -9.96
CA GLN A 26 10.01 4.23 -9.46
C GLN A 26 10.92 3.52 -10.46
N TYR A 27 10.58 3.56 -11.77
CA TYR A 27 11.44 3.04 -12.82
C TYR A 27 12.83 3.68 -12.81
N TYR A 28 12.89 5.02 -12.77
CA TYR A 28 14.18 5.72 -12.78
C TYR A 28 15.00 5.45 -11.52
N GLN A 29 14.34 5.34 -10.36
CA GLN A 29 14.99 4.98 -9.11
C GLN A 29 15.56 3.55 -9.16
N ALA A 30 14.74 2.57 -9.55
CA ALA A 30 15.16 1.16 -9.62
C ALA A 30 16.21 0.89 -10.70
N ALA A 31 16.17 1.62 -11.82
CA ALA A 31 17.17 1.54 -12.88
C ALA A 31 18.46 2.33 -12.57
N GLY A 32 18.49 3.14 -11.50
CA GLY A 32 19.63 4.01 -11.19
C GLY A 32 19.84 5.16 -12.19
N ILE A 33 18.79 5.54 -12.94
CA ILE A 33 18.86 6.61 -13.94
C ILE A 33 18.67 7.94 -13.22
N THR A 34 19.69 8.79 -13.28
CA THR A 34 19.65 10.13 -12.67
C THR A 34 19.36 11.22 -13.71
N LYS A 35 18.86 12.38 -13.27
CA LYS A 35 18.60 13.54 -14.15
C LYS A 35 19.85 14.05 -14.91
N ARG A 36 21.05 13.77 -14.38
CA ARG A 36 22.34 14.10 -15.01
C ARG A 36 22.64 13.25 -16.25
N MET A 37 21.98 12.10 -16.39
CA MET A 37 22.15 11.22 -17.53
C MET A 37 21.31 11.72 -18.71
N LYS A 38 21.99 12.10 -19.81
CA LYS A 38 21.34 12.53 -21.05
C LYS A 38 20.43 11.42 -21.60
N ALA A 39 19.19 11.78 -21.94
CA ALA A 39 18.27 10.89 -22.65
C ALA A 39 18.90 10.41 -23.97
N GLY A 40 18.87 9.09 -24.21
CA GLY A 40 19.52 8.48 -25.38
C GLY A 40 21.06 8.45 -25.35
N GLY A 41 21.70 8.92 -24.28
CA GLY A 41 23.15 8.82 -24.11
C GLY A 41 23.61 7.38 -23.93
N LYS A 42 24.86 7.08 -24.33
CA LYS A 42 25.44 5.72 -24.30
C LYS A 42 25.28 5.01 -22.94
N LYS A 43 25.58 5.71 -21.84
CA LYS A 43 25.45 5.16 -20.47
C LYS A 43 24.01 4.78 -20.12
N ARG A 44 23.04 5.62 -20.50
CA ARG A 44 21.63 5.36 -20.24
C ARG A 44 21.10 4.22 -21.10
N LYS A 45 21.49 4.16 -22.38
CA LYS A 45 21.12 3.04 -23.27
C LYS A 45 21.65 1.70 -22.74
N ALA A 46 22.88 1.65 -22.25
CA ALA A 46 23.45 0.43 -21.66
C ALA A 46 22.67 -0.05 -20.42
N ILE A 47 22.21 0.87 -19.58
CA ILE A 47 21.32 0.56 -18.44
C ILE A 47 19.96 0.10 -18.95
N GLU A 48 19.41 0.78 -19.96
CA GLU A 48 18.11 0.46 -20.57
C GLU A 48 18.08 -0.91 -21.27
N GLU A 49 19.24 -1.41 -21.69
CA GLU A 49 19.40 -2.74 -22.27
C GLU A 49 19.46 -3.84 -21.21
N LYS A 50 20.01 -3.54 -20.03
CA LYS A 50 20.16 -4.47 -18.90
C LYS A 50 19.36 -3.99 -17.68
N LEU A 51 18.05 -3.88 -17.83
CA LEU A 51 17.16 -3.50 -16.73
C LEU A 51 17.10 -4.58 -15.63
N PRO A 52 17.16 -4.19 -14.35
CA PRO A 52 16.67 -5.03 -13.26
C PRO A 52 15.19 -5.38 -13.47
N GLU A 53 14.76 -6.56 -13.02
CA GLU A 53 13.36 -7.00 -13.16
C GLU A 53 12.37 -6.03 -12.52
N GLU A 54 12.72 -5.44 -11.39
CA GLU A 54 11.88 -4.46 -10.69
C GLU A 54 11.66 -3.21 -11.54
N ALA A 55 12.72 -2.66 -12.14
CA ALA A 55 12.61 -1.53 -13.06
C ALA A 55 11.72 -1.88 -14.27
N LEU A 56 11.81 -3.11 -14.78
CA LEU A 56 10.99 -3.55 -15.89
C LEU A 56 9.50 -3.61 -15.52
N LYS A 57 9.16 -4.07 -14.31
CA LYS A 57 7.77 -4.06 -13.80
C LYS A 57 7.21 -2.63 -13.76
N TRP A 58 7.98 -1.68 -13.23
CA TRP A 58 7.58 -0.27 -13.19
C TRP A 58 7.41 0.35 -14.59
N LYS A 59 8.30 0.05 -15.52
CA LYS A 59 8.19 0.50 -16.92
C LYS A 59 6.91 -0.02 -17.59
N ARG A 60 6.58 -1.30 -17.38
CA ARG A 60 5.33 -1.91 -17.89
C ARG A 60 4.09 -1.24 -17.31
N LEU A 61 4.10 -0.95 -16.01
CA LEU A 61 3.00 -0.23 -15.35
C LEU A 61 2.85 1.20 -15.88
N ALA A 62 3.95 1.90 -16.12
CA ALA A 62 3.93 3.27 -16.62
C ALA A 62 3.40 3.37 -18.07
N LEU A 63 3.64 2.33 -18.87
CA LEU A 63 3.26 2.23 -20.28
C LEU A 63 1.95 1.45 -20.51
N THR A 64 1.24 1.06 -19.46
CA THR A 64 -0.02 0.34 -19.62
C THR A 64 -1.05 1.18 -20.36
N THR A 65 -1.69 0.58 -21.37
CA THR A 65 -2.83 1.16 -22.11
C THR A 65 -4.16 0.91 -21.41
N LYS A 66 -4.18 0.03 -20.40
CA LYS A 66 -5.40 -0.30 -19.66
C LYS A 66 -5.88 0.90 -18.85
N GLU A 67 -7.18 1.16 -18.92
CA GLU A 67 -7.84 2.18 -18.10
C GLU A 67 -8.07 1.68 -16.66
N THR A 68 -8.34 0.39 -16.49
CA THR A 68 -8.51 -0.25 -15.17
C THR A 68 -7.52 -1.40 -14.99
N LEU A 69 -7.11 -1.64 -13.74
CA LEU A 69 -6.31 -2.79 -13.37
C LEU A 69 -7.10 -3.73 -12.50
N ASP A 70 -6.98 -5.03 -12.73
CA ASP A 70 -7.51 -6.06 -11.83
C ASP A 70 -6.44 -6.38 -10.79
N VAL A 71 -6.63 -5.91 -9.56
CA VAL A 71 -5.66 -6.08 -8.47
C VAL A 71 -6.23 -7.02 -7.44
N LYS A 72 -5.55 -8.16 -7.26
CA LYS A 72 -5.77 -9.10 -6.17
C LYS A 72 -4.65 -8.96 -5.16
N ALA A 73 -4.98 -8.61 -3.93
CA ALA A 73 -4.00 -8.42 -2.86
C ALA A 73 -4.48 -9.07 -1.57
N THR A 74 -3.53 -9.52 -0.75
CA THR A 74 -3.81 -10.04 0.59
C THR A 74 -3.44 -8.95 1.59
N ILE A 75 -4.43 -8.42 2.30
CA ILE A 75 -4.24 -7.46 3.38
C ILE A 75 -4.03 -8.27 4.67
N PRO A 76 -2.92 -8.08 5.41
CA PRO A 76 -2.71 -8.78 6.67
C PRO A 76 -3.69 -8.31 7.75
N GLN A 77 -3.98 -9.19 8.70
CA GLN A 77 -4.76 -8.84 9.90
C GLN A 77 -4.01 -7.79 10.73
N ARG A 78 -4.72 -6.78 11.23
CA ARG A 78 -4.14 -5.78 12.13
C ARG A 78 -3.81 -6.46 13.46
N GLN A 79 -2.55 -6.40 13.85
CA GLN A 79 -2.11 -6.86 15.18
C GLN A 79 -2.17 -5.68 16.15
N PHE A 80 -2.89 -5.84 17.26
CA PHE A 80 -2.82 -4.91 18.39
C PHE A 80 -1.64 -5.36 19.26
N ILE A 81 -0.71 -4.46 19.53
CA ILE A 81 0.44 -4.74 20.40
C ILE A 81 0.07 -4.33 21.82
N GLY A 82 -0.03 -5.31 22.72
CA GLY A 82 -0.27 -5.09 24.15
C GLY A 82 -1.73 -4.91 24.55
N GLU A 83 -1.95 -4.70 25.86
CA GLU A 83 -3.27 -4.41 26.42
C GLU A 83 -3.77 -3.04 25.97
N SER A 84 -5.02 -2.97 25.51
CA SER A 84 -5.62 -1.70 25.12
C SER A 84 -6.13 -0.97 26.35
N ARG A 85 -5.44 0.11 26.73
CA ARG A 85 -5.89 1.00 27.82
C ARG A 85 -7.31 1.50 27.61
N GLU A 86 -7.69 1.85 26.38
CA GLU A 86 -9.05 2.28 26.05
C GLU A 86 -10.08 1.18 26.28
N LEU A 87 -9.73 -0.07 25.96
CA LEU A 87 -10.59 -1.23 26.20
C LEU A 87 -10.76 -1.46 27.70
N ASN A 88 -9.65 -1.45 28.46
CA ASN A 88 -9.67 -1.66 29.90
C ASN A 88 -10.53 -0.60 30.61
N GLN A 89 -10.37 0.67 30.27
CA GLN A 89 -11.21 1.75 30.82
C GLN A 89 -12.70 1.56 30.50
N LYS A 90 -13.04 1.11 29.29
CA LYS A 90 -14.44 0.81 28.95
C LYS A 90 -15.00 -0.37 29.72
N ILE A 91 -14.17 -1.40 29.95
CA ILE A 91 -14.54 -2.57 30.77
C ILE A 91 -14.79 -2.12 32.21
N GLU A 92 -13.88 -1.34 32.81
CA GLU A 92 -14.02 -0.80 34.16
C GLU A 92 -15.29 0.04 34.31
N ASN A 93 -15.51 1.01 33.41
CA ASN A 93 -16.72 1.85 33.43
C ASN A 93 -18.00 1.01 33.30
N LEU A 94 -17.98 -0.03 32.46
CA LEU A 94 -19.12 -0.94 32.29
C LEU A 94 -19.38 -1.74 33.57
N ILE A 95 -18.33 -2.22 34.25
CA ILE A 95 -18.45 -2.94 35.52
C ILE A 95 -19.06 -2.00 36.58
N GLU A 96 -18.52 -0.78 36.72
CA GLU A 96 -19.02 0.21 37.69
C GLU A 96 -20.49 0.57 37.46
N THR A 97 -20.88 0.82 36.21
CA THR A 97 -22.29 1.12 35.87
C THR A 97 -23.22 -0.05 36.18
N ASN A 98 -22.80 -1.29 35.93
CA ASN A 98 -23.62 -2.46 36.29
C ASN A 98 -23.73 -2.66 37.80
N ILE A 99 -22.64 -2.48 38.56
CA ILE A 99 -22.66 -2.59 40.03
C ILE A 99 -23.60 -1.54 40.63
N THR A 100 -23.45 -0.28 40.23
CA THR A 100 -24.32 0.82 40.69
C THR A 100 -25.79 0.58 40.33
N ASN A 101 -26.09 0.06 39.14
CA ASN A 101 -27.45 -0.30 38.74
C ASN A 101 -28.05 -1.43 39.58
N ILE A 102 -27.25 -2.39 40.05
CA ILE A 102 -27.71 -3.48 40.94
C ILE A 102 -27.95 -2.94 42.35
N LEU A 103 -27.07 -2.08 42.87
CA LEU A 103 -27.16 -1.52 44.23
C LEU A 103 -28.27 -0.48 44.39
N ASN A 104 -28.60 0.25 43.32
CA ASN A 104 -29.69 1.23 43.30
C ASN A 104 -31.05 0.61 42.95
N LYS A 105 -31.12 -0.72 42.92
CA LYS A 105 -32.33 -1.52 42.69
C LYS A 105 -32.82 -2.09 44.01
#